data_AF-A0A2R6L394-F1
#
_entry.id   AF-A0A2R6L394-F1
#
_cell.length_a   1.000
_cell.length_b   1.000
_cell.length_c   1.000
_cell.angle_alpha   90.00
_cell.angle_beta   90.00
_cell.angle_gamma   90.00
#
_symmetry.space_group_name_H-M   'P 1'
#
loop_
_entity.id
_entity.type
_entity.pdbx_description
1 polymer ?
#
loop_
_entity_poly.entity_id
_entity_poly.type
_entity_poly.pdbx_seq_one_letter_code
_entity_poly.pdbx_strand_id
1 'polypeptide(L)' 'MEDRYEIKGEEIVGREVKPSGNGGAHVTAPKDWVGADVKLVRTSPPTGDE' A
#
# COMPACT_ATOMS: atom_id res chain seq x y z
N MET A 1 -8.34 8.86 9.01
CA MET A 1 -7.30 8.83 10.06
C MET A 1 -6.31 7.81 9.56
N GLU A 2 -5.17 8.24 8.99
CA GLU A 2 -4.17 7.33 8.43
C GLU A 2 -3.27 6.87 9.58
N ASP A 3 -3.34 5.58 9.92
CA ASP A 3 -2.42 4.97 10.88
C ASP A 3 -0.99 5.01 10.29
N ARG A 4 -0.10 5.75 10.95
CA ARG A 4 1.32 5.80 10.61
C ARG A 4 2.05 4.74 11.43
N TYR A 5 2.70 3.81 10.75
CA TYR A 5 3.59 2.84 11.37
C TYR A 5 5.03 3.14 10.94
N GLU A 6 6.02 2.66 11.70
CA GLU A 6 7.45 2.85 11.38
C GLU A 6 8.18 1.50 11.41
N ILE A 7 8.97 1.20 10.38
CA ILE A 7 9.96 0.11 10.41
C ILE A 7 11.32 0.75 10.23
N LYS A 8 12.19 0.67 11.23
CA LYS A 8 13.57 1.22 11.18
C LYS A 8 13.65 2.74 10.88
N GLY A 9 12.62 3.51 11.22
CA GLY A 9 12.55 4.95 10.94
C GLY A 9 12.03 5.29 9.53
N GLU A 10 11.62 4.29 8.75
CA GLU A 10 10.96 4.49 7.46
C GLU A 10 9.43 4.56 7.61
N GLU A 11 8.82 5.49 6.87
CA GLU A 11 7.38 5.76 6.90
C GLU A 11 6.57 4.59 6.34
N ILE A 12 5.55 4.16 7.08
CA ILE A 12 4.55 3.21 6.61
C ILE A 12 3.23 3.92 6.47
N VAL A 13 2.69 3.89 5.26
CA VAL A 13 1.38 4.44 4.93
C VAL A 13 0.39 3.28 4.80
N GLY A 14 -0.55 3.20 5.75
CA GLY A 14 -1.69 2.30 5.65
C GLY A 14 -2.67 2.76 4.57
N ARG A 15 -2.84 1.97 3.51
CA ARG A 15 -3.75 2.28 2.40
C ARG A 15 -4.59 1.08 2.02
N GLU A 16 -5.87 1.33 1.77
CA GLU A 16 -6.73 0.37 1.11
C GLU A 16 -6.37 0.27 -0.37
N VAL A 17 -6.21 -0.96 -0.85
CA VAL A 17 -6.00 -1.24 -2.28
C VAL A 17 -7.34 -1.04 -3.01
N LYS A 18 -7.35 -0.18 -4.03
CA LYS A 18 -8.58 0.09 -4.81
C LYS A 18 -8.59 -0.69 -6.12
N PRO A 19 -9.78 -1.13 -6.59
CA PRO A 19 -9.91 -1.75 -7.90
C PRO A 19 -9.57 -0.73 -9.00
N SER A 20 -9.02 -1.23 -10.10
CA SER A 20 -8.70 -0.40 -11.26
C SER A 20 -8.83 -1.16 -12.58
N GLY A 21 -9.69 -0.63 -13.46
CA GLY A 21 -9.80 -1.07 -14.86
C GLY A 21 -9.98 -2.58 -15.02
N ASN A 22 -9.41 -3.14 -16.11
CA ASN A 22 -9.50 -4.53 -16.57
C ASN A 22 -8.91 -5.59 -15.60
N GLY A 23 -9.29 -5.57 -14.31
CA GLY A 23 -8.93 -6.59 -13.34
C GLY A 23 -7.69 -6.32 -12.50
N GLY A 24 -7.18 -5.08 -12.51
CA GLY A 24 -6.05 -4.68 -11.68
C GLY A 24 -6.48 -4.08 -10.34
N ALA A 25 -5.51 -3.95 -9.43
CA ALA A 25 -5.67 -3.22 -8.17
C ALA A 25 -4.49 -2.25 -8.01
N HIS A 26 -4.74 -1.04 -7.51
CA HIS A 26 -3.71 -0.01 -7.35
C HIS A 26 -3.65 0.51 -5.92
N VAL A 27 -2.42 0.86 -5.51
CA VAL A 27 -2.12 1.62 -4.30
C VAL A 27 -1.38 2.88 -4.72
N THR A 28 -1.84 4.04 -4.25
CA THR A 28 -1.18 5.32 -4.53
C THR A 28 -0.25 5.68 -3.39
N ALA A 29 1.03 5.90 -3.70
CA ALA A 29 2.06 6.32 -2.75
C ALA A 29 2.20 7.86 -2.68
N PRO A 30 2.78 8.42 -1.59
CA PRO A 30 3.15 9.83 -1.51
C PRO A 30 4.09 10.26 -2.64
N LYS A 31 3.95 11.51 -3.11
CA LYS A 31 4.78 12.06 -4.19
C LYS A 31 6.26 12.14 -3.81
N ASP A 32 6.55 12.35 -2.54
CA ASP A 32 7.93 12.49 -2.04
C ASP A 32 8.73 11.17 -2.06
N TRP A 33 8.08 10.04 -2.34
CA TRP A 33 8.75 8.73 -2.47
C TRP A 33 9.29 8.48 -3.89
N VAL A 34 9.12 9.42 -4.83
CA VAL A 34 9.65 9.28 -6.20
C VAL A 34 11.18 9.10 -6.16
N GLY A 35 11.65 7.98 -6.72
CA GLY A 35 13.07 7.62 -6.75
C GLY A 35 13.55 6.80 -5.54
N ALA A 36 12.68 6.51 -4.56
CA ALA A 36 12.99 5.63 -3.44
C ALA A 36 12.74 4.15 -3.78
N ASP A 37 13.48 3.25 -3.14
CA ASP A 37 13.18 1.82 -3.13
C ASP A 37 12.05 1.53 -2.14
N VAL A 38 10.90 1.07 -2.65
CA VAL A 38 9.70 0.84 -1.82
C VAL A 38 9.30 -0.63 -1.86
N LYS A 39 8.93 -1.18 -0.68
CA LYS A 39 8.37 -2.53 -0.55
C LYS A 39 6.90 -2.46 -0.11
N LEU A 40 6.01 -3.07 -0.88
CA LEU A 40 4.61 -3.27 -0.50
C LEU A 40 4.47 -4.57 0.32
N VAL A 41 3.77 -4.51 1.45
CA VAL A 41 3.46 -5.69 2.29
C VAL A 41 1.96 -5.79 2.50
N ARG A 42 1.37 -6.93 2.12
CA ARG A 42 -0.04 -7.22 2.38
C ARG A 42 -0.21 -7.72 3.81
N THR A 43 -1.09 -7.09 4.59
CA THR A 43 -1.31 -7.40 6.02
C THR A 43 -2.56 -8.24 6.29
N SER A 44 -3.37 -8.52 5.27
CA SER A 44 -4.61 -9.31 5.39
C SER A 44 -4.81 -10.21 4.17
N PRO A 45 -5.51 -11.35 4.30
CA PRO A 45 -5.85 -12.19 3.15
C PRO A 45 -6.71 -11.41 2.15
N PRO A 46 -6.68 -11.76 0.85
CA PRO A 46 -7.60 -11.18 -0.12
C PRO A 46 -9.04 -11.54 0.26
N THR A 47 -9.95 -10.58 0.12
CA THR A 47 -11.40 -10.80 0.20
C THR A 47 -11.86 -11.45 -1.10
N GLY A 48 -11.56 -12.74 -1.26
CA GLY A 48 -11.93 -13.50 -2.45
C GLY A 48 -11.08 -14.75 -2.62
N ASP A 49 -11.52 -15.83 -1.99
CA ASP A 49 -11.30 -17.22 -2.41
C ASP A 49 -12.46 -18.01 -1.76
N GLU A 50 -13.50 -18.32 -2.54
CA GLU A 50 -14.18 -19.61 -2.38
C GLU A 50 -13.39 -20.63 -3.20
#